data_AF-A0A928Z8A6-F1
#
_entry.id   AF-A0A928Z8A6-F1
#
_cell.length_a   1.000
_cell.length_b   1.000
_cell.length_c   1.000
_cell.angle_alpha   90.00
_cell.angle_beta   90.00
_cell.angle_gamma   90.00
#
_symmetry.space_group_name_H-M   'P 1'
#
loop_
_entity.id
_entity.type
_entity.pdbx_description
1 polymer ?
#
loop_
_entity_poly.entity_id
_entity_poly.type
_entity_poly.pdbx_seq_one_letter_code
_entity_poly.pdbx_strand_id
1 'polypeptide(L)' 'MNSLTSSSSVVFVDSRMEIDTSKVAPGTQVVRIDPTEDGVARISEVLAGQQNLDSVQIIGHGN' A
#
# COMPACT_ATOMS: atom_id res chain seq x y z
N MET A 1 -10.27 7.46 -27.92
CA MET A 1 -10.51 6.42 -26.89
C MET A 1 -9.66 6.81 -25.69
N ASN A 2 -10.21 7.54 -24.72
CA ASN A 2 -9.46 7.99 -23.54
C ASN A 2 -9.29 6.81 -22.59
N SER A 3 -8.14 6.15 -22.63
CA SER A 3 -7.75 5.23 -21.57
C SER A 3 -7.39 6.06 -20.35
N LEU A 4 -8.34 6.22 -19.43
CA LEU A 4 -8.04 6.57 -18.04
C LEU A 4 -7.28 5.36 -17.48
N THR A 5 -5.97 5.31 -17.68
CA THR A 5 -5.13 4.25 -17.10
C THR A 5 -5.34 4.32 -15.59
N SER A 6 -6.10 3.37 -15.05
CA SER A 6 -6.31 3.26 -13.61
C SER A 6 -4.97 2.86 -13.02
N SER A 7 -4.23 3.83 -12.50
CA SER A 7 -2.93 3.55 -11.89
C SER A 7 -3.15 2.60 -10.71
N SER A 8 -2.45 1.46 -10.73
CA SER A 8 -2.56 0.44 -9.70
C SER A 8 -1.38 0.59 -8.76
N SER A 9 -1.65 0.99 -7.52
CA SER A 9 -0.60 1.26 -6.53
C SER A 9 -0.95 0.65 -5.18
N VAL A 10 0.06 0.32 -4.39
CA VAL A 10 -0.13 -0.19 -3.03
C VAL A 10 0.64 0.68 -2.05
N VAL A 11 -0.04 1.11 -0.98
CA VAL A 11 0.57 1.84 0.12
C VAL A 11 0.45 1.00 1.39
N PHE A 12 1.59 0.62 1.95
CA PHE A 12 1.70 -0.01 3.24
C PHE A 12 1.87 1.04 4.33
N VAL A 13 1.10 0.94 5.40
CA VAL A 13 1.09 1.92 6.49
C VAL A 13 1.22 1.19 7.82
N ASP A 14 2.20 1.59 8.64
CA ASP A 14 2.28 1.14 10.02
C ASP A 14 0.97 1.47 10.77
N SER A 15 0.37 0.50 11.44
CA SER A 15 -0.95 0.69 12.03
C SER A 15 -0.98 1.68 13.19
N ARG A 16 0.18 2.03 13.77
CA ARG A 16 0.32 3.10 14.77
C ARG A 16 0.22 4.50 14.15
N MET A 17 0.22 4.59 12.81
CA MET A 17 0.11 5.84 12.08
C MET A 17 -1.33 6.13 11.65
N GLU A 18 -1.73 7.38 11.86
CA GLU A 18 -2.89 7.94 11.19
C GLU A 18 -2.46 8.48 9.82
N ILE A 19 -3.26 8.14 8.80
CA ILE A 19 -3.12 8.72 7.46
C ILE A 19 -4.46 9.27 7.02
N ASP A 20 -4.41 10.35 6.25
CA ASP A 20 -5.59 10.93 5.62
C ASP A 20 -5.90 10.18 4.32
N THR A 21 -6.81 9.21 4.40
CA THR A 21 -7.20 8.37 3.26
C THR A 21 -7.87 9.16 2.15
N SER A 22 -8.35 10.39 2.40
CA SER A 22 -8.93 11.24 1.36
C SER A 22 -7.90 11.74 0.34
N LYS A 23 -6.61 11.70 0.70
CA LYS A 23 -5.49 12.09 -0.16
C LYS A 23 -4.89 10.92 -0.93
N VAL A 24 -5.40 9.70 -0.72
CA VAL A 24 -4.94 8.51 -1.42
C VAL A 24 -5.47 8.54 -2.84
N ALA A 25 -4.58 8.36 -3.83
CA ALA A 25 -4.96 8.38 -5.24
C ALA A 25 -5.96 7.26 -5.55
N PRO A 26 -6.99 7.51 -6.40
CA PRO A 26 -7.91 6.47 -6.84
C PRO A 26 -7.17 5.26 -7.44
N GLY A 27 -7.62 4.05 -7.13
CA GLY A 27 -6.95 2.81 -7.57
C GLY A 27 -5.79 2.37 -6.66
N THR A 28 -5.49 3.12 -5.60
CA THR A 28 -4.48 2.74 -4.61
C THR A 28 -5.08 1.83 -3.53
N GLN A 29 -4.47 0.67 -3.32
CA GLN A 29 -4.76 -0.21 -2.20
C GLN A 29 -3.98 0.26 -0.97
N VAL A 30 -4.68 0.54 0.12
CA VAL A 30 -4.05 0.81 1.43
C VAL A 30 -4.02 -0.46 2.25
N VAL A 31 -2.84 -0.85 2.72
CA VAL A 31 -2.64 -2.00 3.59
C VAL A 31 -2.04 -1.52 4.90
N ARG A 32 -2.71 -1.82 6.02
CA ARG A 32 -2.12 -1.60 7.34
C ARG A 32 -1.25 -2.78 7.74
N ILE A 33 -0.07 -2.49 8.26
CA ILE A 33 0.84 -3.47 8.86
C ILE A 33 0.64 -3.40 10.37
N ASP A 34 0.19 -4.50 10.97
CA ASP A 34 0.08 -4.59 12.42
C ASP A 34 1.46 -4.72 13.07
N PRO A 35 1.76 -4.01 14.16
CA PRO A 35 3.04 -4.07 14.82
C PRO A 35 3.35 -5.42 15.49
N THR A 36 2.35 -6.30 15.62
CA THR A 36 2.52 -7.66 16.15
C THR A 36 2.82 -8.68 15.04
N GLU A 37 2.71 -8.28 13.78
CA GLU A 37 3.00 -9.12 12.61
C GLU A 37 4.41 -8.87 12.07
N ASP A 38 4.96 -9.85 11.35
CA ASP A 38 6.13 -9.63 10.52
C ASP A 38 5.74 -8.79 9.30
N GLY A 39 6.11 -7.51 9.32
CA GLY A 39 5.76 -6.57 8.26
C GLY A 39 6.34 -6.95 6.89
N VAL A 40 7.52 -7.56 6.83
CA VAL A 40 8.15 -7.97 5.56
C VAL A 40 7.42 -9.16 4.97
N ALA A 41 7.07 -10.14 5.81
CA ALA A 41 6.26 -11.28 5.39
C ALA A 41 4.88 -10.82 4.88
N ARG A 42 4.23 -9.89 5.58
CA ARG A 42 2.94 -9.32 5.17
C ARG A 42 3.02 -8.56 3.85
N ILE A 43 4.04 -7.72 3.68
CA ILE A 43 4.28 -7.02 2.39
C ILE A 43 4.46 -8.05 1.27
N SER A 44 5.26 -9.08 1.51
CA SER A 44 5.55 -10.12 0.51
C SER A 44 4.29 -10.90 0.12
N GLU A 45 3.45 -11.26 1.10
CA GLU A 45 2.17 -11.93 0.88
C GLU A 45 1.22 -11.08 0.03
N VAL A 46 1.10 -9.79 0.35
CA VAL A 46 0.24 -8.87 -0.41
C VAL A 46 0.75 -8.72 -1.83
N LEU A 47 2.06 -8.53 -2.03
CA LEU A 47 2.65 -8.31 -3.35
C LEU A 47 2.64 -9.57 -4.23
N ALA A 48 2.65 -10.77 -3.65
CA ALA A 48 2.61 -12.03 -4.40
C ALA A 48 1.37 -12.18 -5.29
N GLY A 49 0.25 -11.53 -4.93
CA GLY A 49 -0.98 -11.52 -5.71
C GLY A 49 -1.11 -10.33 -6.69
N GLN A 50 -0.17 -9.40 -6.69
CA GLN A 50 -0.28 -8.15 -7.46
C GLN A 50 0.51 -8.23 -8.75
N GLN A 51 -0.03 -7.64 -9.81
CA GLN A 51 0.61 -7.55 -11.12
C GLN A 51 0.40 -6.15 -11.68
N ASN A 52 1.35 -5.67 -12.48
CA ASN A 52 1.27 -4.36 -13.14
C ASN A 52 1.06 -3.19 -12.15
N LEU A 53 1.68 -3.26 -10.97
CA LEU A 53 1.72 -2.12 -10.06
C LEU A 53 2.62 -1.03 -10.65
N ASP A 54 2.09 0.18 -10.71
CA ASP A 54 2.86 1.38 -11.06
C ASP A 54 3.78 1.79 -9.92
N SER A 55 3.33 1.60 -8.67
CA SER A 55 4.10 1.98 -7.50
C SER A 55 3.77 1.17 -6.25
N VAL A 56 4.77 1.05 -5.38
CA VAL A 56 4.65 0.53 -4.02
C VAL A 56 5.26 1.56 -3.07
N GLN A 57 4.53 1.93 -2.03
CA GLN A 57 4.97 2.89 -1.02
C GLN A 57 4.86 2.27 0.37
N ILE A 58 5.82 2.53 1.25
CA ILE A 58 5.83 2.04 2.63
C ILE A 58 6.00 3.25 3.53
N ILE A 59 5.06 3.43 4.46
CA ILE A 59 5.02 4.52 5.43
C ILE A 59 5.07 3.89 6.82
N GLY A 60 6.14 4.15 7.56
CA GLY A 60 6.30 3.63 8.90
C GLY A 60 7.20 4.50 9.76
N HIS A 61 7.09 4.32 11.07
CA HIS A 61 8.03 4.87 12.03
C HIS A 61 9.17 3.86 12.18
N GLY A 62 10.23 4.00 11.37
CA GLY A 62 11.44 3.20 11.55
C GLY A 62 11.94 3.36 12.99
N ASN A 63 12.04 2.24 13.70
CA ASN A 63 12.56 2.16 15.07
C ASN A 63 13.88 1.40 15.03
#